data_AF-A0A358AXM1-F1
#
_entry.id   AF-A0A358AXM1-F1
#
_cell.length_a   1.000
_cell.length_b   1.000
_cell.length_c   1.000
_cell.angle_alpha   90.00
_cell.angle_beta   90.00
_cell.angle_gamma   90.00
#
_symmetry.space_group_name_H-M   'P 1'
#
loop_
_entity.id
_entity.type
_entity.pdbx_description
1 polymer ?
#
loop_
_entity_poly.entity_id
_entity_poly.type
_entity_poly.pdbx_seq_one_letter_code
_entity_poly.pdbx_strand_id
1 'polypeptide(L)'
;MKGDAMKAVIGFLLGLIWPLIAFAGPEALPEAVKKRILRAPQEYVEQMTRLVAGFGGPAGLTAEGIATHVAVERAYTRADALRGLLAADLDNDGAVTMAEADRLMQVLSARGRGGFLLSFTAADADGDGRADAAELRQAADLVALDRLTPRAAEGLQAVLVFDADGDGAVSLPELRAGVAALAGKS
;
A
#
# COMPACT_ATOMS: atom_id res chain seq x y z
N MET A 1 7.60 16.94 -19.17
CA MET A 1 6.12 17.06 -19.31
C MET A 1 5.38 15.74 -19.63
N LYS A 2 6.02 14.56 -19.71
CA LYS A 2 5.32 13.26 -19.88
C LYS A 2 5.06 12.47 -18.58
N GLY A 3 5.63 12.91 -17.45
CA GLY A 3 5.53 12.20 -16.16
C GLY A 3 4.22 12.41 -15.39
N ASP A 4 3.54 13.55 -15.58
CA ASP A 4 2.31 13.86 -14.83
C ASP A 4 1.05 13.20 -15.42
N ALA A 5 1.03 12.96 -16.73
CA ALA A 5 -0.10 12.30 -17.38
C ALA A 5 -0.25 10.82 -16.96
N MET A 6 0.85 10.11 -16.69
CA MET A 6 0.81 8.70 -16.28
C MET A 6 0.33 8.51 -14.83
N LYS A 7 0.68 9.45 -13.94
CA LYS A 7 0.19 9.45 -12.55
C LYS A 7 -1.31 9.76 -12.49
N ALA A 8 -1.79 10.61 -13.39
CA ALA A 8 -3.21 10.89 -13.54
C ALA A 8 -3.99 9.66 -14.04
N VAL A 9 -3.47 8.88 -15.00
CA VAL A 9 -4.19 7.71 -15.57
C VAL A 9 -4.35 6.56 -14.56
N ILE A 10 -3.34 6.31 -13.72
CA ILE A 10 -3.43 5.27 -12.66
C ILE A 10 -4.31 5.75 -11.50
N GLY A 11 -4.32 7.05 -11.19
CA GLY A 11 -5.27 7.64 -10.22
C GLY A 11 -6.71 7.70 -10.74
N PHE A 12 -6.93 7.79 -12.04
CA PHE A 12 -8.25 7.99 -12.64
C PHE A 12 -9.00 6.68 -12.97
N LEU A 13 -8.28 5.59 -13.28
CA LEU A 13 -8.92 4.28 -13.53
C LEU A 13 -9.44 3.60 -12.24
N LEU A 14 -8.93 3.97 -11.06
CA LEU A 14 -9.46 3.54 -9.77
C LEU A 14 -10.65 4.40 -9.28
N GLY A 15 -10.88 5.57 -9.87
CA GLY A 15 -11.90 6.54 -9.43
C GLY A 15 -13.29 6.34 -10.03
N LEU A 16 -13.44 5.55 -11.09
CA LEU A 16 -14.68 5.52 -11.88
C LEU A 16 -15.65 4.37 -11.56
N ILE A 17 -15.25 3.39 -10.76
CA ILE A 17 -16.13 2.26 -10.38
C ILE A 17 -16.60 2.36 -8.92
N TRP A 18 -15.82 3.00 -8.04
CA TRP A 18 -16.10 2.98 -6.59
C TRP A 18 -17.20 3.91 -6.05
N PRO A 19 -17.58 5.06 -6.66
CA PRO A 19 -18.66 5.87 -6.09
C PRO A 19 -20.02 5.17 -6.10
N LEU A 20 -20.16 4.02 -6.77
CA LEU A 20 -21.37 3.19 -6.74
C LEU A 20 -21.48 2.26 -5.53
N ILE A 21 -20.38 1.94 -4.84
CA ILE A 21 -20.37 0.91 -3.78
C ILE A 21 -20.87 1.47 -2.43
N ALA A 22 -20.70 2.77 -2.17
CA ALA A 22 -21.16 3.42 -0.94
C ALA A 22 -22.68 3.27 -0.71
N PHE A 23 -23.47 3.03 -1.77
CA PHE A 23 -24.92 2.82 -1.68
C PHE A 23 -25.37 1.36 -1.83
N ALA A 24 -24.44 0.43 -2.05
CA ALA A 24 -24.76 -0.91 -2.52
C ALA A 24 -24.88 -1.97 -1.40
N GLY A 25 -24.69 -1.57 -0.13
CA GLY A 25 -24.84 -2.46 1.02
C GLY A 25 -23.86 -3.63 1.07
N PRO A 26 -23.98 -4.52 2.08
CA PRO A 26 -23.06 -5.64 2.30
C PRO A 26 -23.01 -6.67 1.15
N GLU A 27 -24.07 -6.74 0.33
CA GLU A 27 -24.17 -7.58 -0.87
C GLU A 27 -23.18 -7.20 -1.98
N ALA A 28 -22.70 -5.95 -1.99
CA ALA A 28 -21.68 -5.49 -2.92
C ALA A 28 -20.23 -5.85 -2.50
N LEU A 29 -20.06 -6.48 -1.34
CA LEU A 29 -18.74 -6.90 -0.88
C LEU A 29 -18.10 -7.91 -1.84
N PRO A 30 -16.82 -7.73 -2.21
CA PRO A 30 -16.07 -8.76 -2.91
C PRO A 30 -16.10 -10.07 -2.11
N GLU A 31 -16.32 -11.20 -2.79
CA GLU A 31 -16.48 -12.51 -2.13
C GLU A 31 -15.30 -12.88 -1.22
N ALA A 32 -14.08 -12.45 -1.59
CA ALA A 32 -12.89 -12.63 -0.76
C ALA A 32 -12.96 -11.84 0.55
N VAL A 33 -13.47 -10.61 0.52
CA VAL A 33 -13.65 -9.76 1.71
C VAL A 33 -14.78 -10.33 2.57
N LYS A 34 -15.91 -10.70 1.96
CA LYS A 34 -17.03 -11.35 2.66
C LYS A 34 -16.58 -12.59 3.41
N LYS A 35 -15.87 -13.51 2.75
CA LYS A 35 -15.30 -14.71 3.38
C LYS A 35 -14.36 -14.38 4.54
N ARG A 36 -13.52 -13.35 4.41
CA ARG A 36 -12.63 -12.89 5.49
C ARG A 36 -13.43 -12.40 6.69
N ILE A 37 -14.45 -11.58 6.47
CA ILE A 37 -15.31 -11.05 7.55
C ILE A 37 -16.04 -12.19 8.25
N LEU A 38 -16.64 -13.12 7.50
CA LEU A 38 -17.37 -14.25 8.06
C LEU A 38 -16.46 -15.22 8.85
N ARG A 39 -15.21 -15.40 8.40
CA ARG A 39 -14.24 -16.27 9.07
C ARG A 39 -13.77 -15.69 10.41
N ALA A 40 -13.56 -14.38 10.49
CA ALA A 40 -13.01 -13.71 11.67
C ALA A 40 -13.58 -12.29 11.83
N PRO A 41 -14.85 -12.14 12.25
CA PRO A 41 -15.53 -10.85 12.28
C PRO A 41 -14.91 -9.88 13.29
N GLN A 42 -14.46 -10.39 14.44
CA GLN A 42 -13.80 -9.57 15.47
C GLN A 42 -12.45 -9.03 14.98
N GLU A 43 -11.61 -9.88 14.38
CA GLU A 43 -10.32 -9.47 13.81
C GLU A 43 -10.50 -8.40 12.71
N TYR A 44 -11.54 -8.54 11.88
CA TYR A 44 -11.85 -7.55 10.86
C TYR A 44 -12.25 -6.20 11.48
N VAL A 45 -13.12 -6.21 12.49
CA VAL A 45 -13.51 -4.98 13.22
C VAL A 45 -12.30 -4.33 13.88
N GLU A 46 -11.42 -5.10 14.51
CA GLU A 46 -10.20 -4.57 15.14
C GLU A 46 -9.24 -3.97 14.11
N GLN A 47 -9.07 -4.63 12.97
CA GLN A 47 -8.25 -4.11 11.87
C GLN A 47 -8.81 -2.77 11.36
N MET A 48 -10.11 -2.72 11.05
CA MET A 48 -10.75 -1.52 10.53
C MET A 48 -10.85 -0.41 11.60
N THR A 49 -11.00 -0.76 12.89
CA THR A 49 -10.98 0.22 13.99
C THR A 49 -9.65 0.96 14.07
N ARG A 50 -8.52 0.26 13.88
CA ARG A 50 -7.20 0.91 13.81
C ARG A 50 -7.09 1.84 12.62
N LEU A 51 -7.66 1.47 11.47
CA LEU A 51 -7.67 2.29 10.28
C LEU A 51 -8.52 3.55 10.48
N VAL A 52 -9.73 3.42 11.04
CA VAL A 52 -10.61 4.54 11.41
C VAL A 52 -9.92 5.47 12.41
N ALA A 53 -9.26 4.93 13.43
CA ALA A 53 -8.58 5.74 14.43
C ALA A 53 -7.35 6.49 13.88
N GLY A 54 -6.61 5.89 12.94
CA GLY A 54 -5.40 6.48 12.38
C GLY A 54 -5.64 7.42 11.20
N PHE A 55 -6.65 7.15 10.39
CA PHE A 55 -6.88 7.82 9.10
C PHE A 55 -8.33 8.29 8.89
N GLY A 56 -9.21 8.10 9.88
CA GLY A 56 -10.54 8.67 9.89
C GLY A 56 -10.56 10.09 10.47
N GLY A 57 -11.65 10.80 10.18
CA GLY A 57 -11.97 12.10 10.77
C GLY A 57 -13.08 12.00 11.82
N PRO A 58 -13.65 13.14 12.24
CA PRO A 58 -14.75 13.18 13.21
C PRO A 58 -15.98 12.36 12.82
N ALA A 59 -16.26 12.24 11.52
CA ALA A 59 -17.36 11.43 10.98
C ALA A 59 -16.99 9.94 10.83
N GLY A 60 -15.70 9.60 10.80
CA GLY A 60 -15.23 8.24 10.58
C GLY A 60 -14.27 8.14 9.39
N LEU A 61 -14.14 6.93 8.85
CA LEU A 61 -13.21 6.63 7.77
C LEU A 61 -13.84 6.88 6.40
N THR A 62 -13.22 7.75 5.61
CA THR A 62 -13.66 8.08 4.25
C THR A 62 -12.80 7.36 3.20
N ALA A 63 -13.24 7.40 1.93
CA ALA A 63 -12.42 6.94 0.80
C ALA A 63 -11.06 7.65 0.72
N GLU A 64 -11.02 8.95 1.03
CA GLU A 64 -9.78 9.74 1.08
C GLU A 64 -8.86 9.31 2.22
N GLY A 65 -9.42 9.02 3.40
CA GLY A 65 -8.66 8.46 4.53
C GLY A 65 -7.99 7.13 4.17
N ILE A 66 -8.71 6.24 3.48
CA ILE A 66 -8.16 4.97 2.98
C ILE A 66 -7.07 5.21 1.93
N ALA A 67 -7.29 6.13 0.98
CA ALA A 67 -6.28 6.48 -0.01
C ALA A 67 -5.00 7.04 0.63
N THR A 68 -5.16 7.87 1.65
CA THR A 68 -4.05 8.42 2.44
C THR A 68 -3.28 7.31 3.16
N HIS A 69 -3.97 6.37 3.81
CA HIS A 69 -3.35 5.21 4.43
C HIS A 69 -2.51 4.40 3.42
N VAL A 70 -3.09 4.05 2.27
CA VAL A 70 -2.40 3.30 1.21
C VAL A 70 -1.17 4.07 0.71
N ALA A 71 -1.28 5.38 0.52
CA ALA A 71 -0.20 6.23 0.06
C ALA A 71 0.96 6.28 1.07
N VAL A 72 0.63 6.43 2.36
CA VAL A 72 1.59 6.47 3.47
C VAL A 72 2.32 5.13 3.62
N GLU A 73 1.60 4.01 3.64
CA GLU A 73 2.22 2.67 3.74
C GLU A 73 3.17 2.39 2.57
N ARG A 74 2.78 2.75 1.35
CA ARG A 74 3.64 2.62 0.17
C ARG A 74 4.85 3.56 0.25
N ALA A 75 4.68 4.76 0.81
CA ALA A 75 5.80 5.69 1.00
C ALA A 75 6.83 5.15 2.01
N TYR A 76 6.39 4.61 3.13
CA TYR A 76 7.27 3.96 4.09
C TYR A 76 7.99 2.75 3.48
N THR A 77 7.27 1.91 2.74
CA THR A 77 7.88 0.74 2.09
C THR A 77 8.95 1.16 1.07
N ARG A 78 8.70 2.21 0.27
CA ARG A 78 9.71 2.77 -0.63
C ARG A 78 10.94 3.28 0.12
N ALA A 79 10.73 4.04 1.19
CA ALA A 79 11.82 4.59 1.99
C ALA A 79 12.70 3.47 2.58
N ASP A 80 12.08 2.40 3.09
CA ASP A 80 12.78 1.23 3.60
C ASP A 80 13.58 0.49 2.52
N ALA A 81 13.01 0.34 1.32
CA ALA A 81 13.70 -0.27 0.18
C ALA A 81 14.90 0.56 -0.26
N LEU A 82 14.74 1.88 -0.36
CA LEU A 82 15.79 2.81 -0.76
C LEU A 82 16.90 2.94 0.30
N ARG A 83 16.57 2.88 1.59
CA ARG A 83 17.56 3.03 2.67
C ARG A 83 18.75 2.09 2.50
N GLY A 84 18.50 0.83 2.15
CA GLY A 84 19.56 -0.16 1.96
C GLY A 84 20.46 0.13 0.76
N LEU A 85 19.87 0.61 -0.34
CA LEU A 85 20.58 0.93 -1.57
C LEU A 85 21.39 2.23 -1.41
N LEU A 86 20.76 3.29 -0.90
CA LEU A 86 21.42 4.59 -0.68
C LEU A 86 22.52 4.54 0.38
N ALA A 87 22.57 3.50 1.23
CA ALA A 87 23.72 3.28 2.12
C ALA A 87 25.02 2.95 1.34
N ALA A 88 24.91 2.55 0.07
CA ALA A 88 26.04 2.34 -0.84
C ALA A 88 26.32 3.55 -1.74
N ASP A 89 25.50 4.60 -1.74
CA ASP A 89 25.82 5.85 -2.45
C ASP A 89 26.84 6.63 -1.60
N LEU A 90 28.13 6.39 -1.87
CA LEU A 90 29.22 6.82 -0.99
C LEU A 90 29.67 8.25 -1.27
N ASP A 91 29.48 8.72 -2.50
CA ASP A 91 29.76 10.10 -2.88
C ASP A 91 28.51 11.00 -2.89
N ASN A 92 27.32 10.42 -2.64
CA ASN A 92 26.05 11.10 -2.54
C ASN A 92 25.66 11.80 -3.87
N ASP A 93 25.91 11.12 -4.99
CA ASP A 93 25.50 11.56 -6.34
C ASP A 93 24.06 11.13 -6.70
N GLY A 94 23.41 10.32 -5.85
CA GLY A 94 22.05 9.85 -6.03
C GLY A 94 21.91 8.60 -6.89
N ALA A 95 23.03 7.97 -7.27
CA ALA A 95 23.08 6.66 -7.88
C ALA A 95 23.94 5.72 -7.04
N VAL A 96 23.85 4.42 -7.31
CA VAL A 96 24.70 3.42 -6.69
C VAL A 96 25.44 2.69 -7.79
N THR A 97 26.76 2.76 -7.80
CA THR A 97 27.59 2.01 -8.75
C THR A 97 28.02 0.67 -8.15
N MET A 98 28.37 -0.30 -9.02
CA MET A 98 28.96 -1.56 -8.58
C MET A 98 30.21 -1.35 -7.71
N ALA A 99 31.02 -0.33 -8.02
CA ALA A 99 32.22 -0.04 -7.26
C ALA A 99 31.92 0.42 -5.83
N GLU A 100 30.83 1.16 -5.60
CA GLU A 100 30.43 1.57 -4.26
C GLU A 100 29.69 0.47 -3.51
N ALA A 101 28.83 -0.27 -4.21
CA ALA A 101 28.24 -1.52 -3.75
C ALA A 101 29.31 -2.49 -3.20
N ASP A 102 30.40 -2.71 -3.95
CA ASP A 102 31.52 -3.56 -3.53
C ASP A 102 32.17 -3.07 -2.24
N ARG A 103 32.33 -1.76 -2.06
CA ARG A 103 32.89 -1.16 -0.84
C ARG A 103 31.97 -1.37 0.36
N LEU A 104 30.67 -1.16 0.20
CA LEU A 104 29.70 -1.43 1.27
C LEU A 104 29.68 -2.92 1.63
N MET A 105 29.70 -3.82 0.64
CA MET A 105 29.63 -5.26 0.87
C MET A 105 30.80 -5.82 1.68
N GLN A 106 31.98 -5.19 1.61
CA GLN A 106 33.14 -5.60 2.41
C GLN A 106 32.90 -5.51 3.92
N VAL A 107 32.06 -4.57 4.37
CA VAL A 107 31.76 -4.38 5.80
C VAL A 107 30.48 -5.11 6.26
N LEU A 108 29.68 -5.62 5.33
CA LEU A 108 28.45 -6.36 5.65
C LEU A 108 28.75 -7.82 6.04
N SER A 109 27.89 -8.38 6.90
CA SER A 109 27.85 -9.82 7.15
C SER A 109 27.50 -10.60 5.87
N ALA A 110 27.79 -11.90 5.81
CA ALA A 110 27.46 -12.73 4.65
C ALA A 110 25.97 -12.66 4.27
N ARG A 111 25.07 -12.65 5.26
CA ARG A 111 23.63 -12.46 5.05
C ARG A 111 23.30 -11.06 4.53
N GLY A 112 23.95 -10.04 5.10
CA GLY A 112 23.79 -8.65 4.66
C GLY A 112 24.21 -8.45 3.20
N ARG A 113 25.36 -9.03 2.81
CA ARG A 113 25.84 -9.04 1.42
C ARG A 113 24.83 -9.66 0.45
N GLY A 114 24.33 -10.85 0.76
CA GLY A 114 23.37 -11.54 -0.10
C GLY A 114 22.07 -10.74 -0.27
N GLY A 115 21.55 -10.17 0.82
CA GLY A 115 20.37 -9.31 0.75
C GLY A 115 20.61 -8.03 -0.06
N PHE A 116 21.74 -7.37 0.14
CA PHE A 116 22.09 -6.17 -0.60
C PHE A 116 22.27 -6.45 -2.10
N LEU A 117 22.99 -7.52 -2.47
CA LEU A 117 23.16 -7.92 -3.88
C LEU A 117 21.83 -8.15 -4.58
N LEU A 118 20.89 -8.84 -3.93
CA LEU A 118 19.56 -9.06 -4.51
C LEU A 118 18.82 -7.74 -4.74
N SER A 119 18.89 -6.80 -3.79
CA SER A 119 18.28 -5.48 -3.95
C SER A 119 18.96 -4.65 -5.03
N PHE A 120 20.29 -4.66 -5.10
CA PHE A 120 21.05 -3.92 -6.10
C PHE A 120 20.76 -4.42 -7.51
N THR A 121 20.83 -5.74 -7.72
CA THR A 121 20.51 -6.36 -9.03
C THR A 121 19.05 -6.14 -9.44
N ALA A 122 18.14 -6.02 -8.47
CA ALA A 122 16.74 -5.68 -8.77
C ALA A 122 16.57 -4.19 -9.12
N ALA A 123 17.49 -3.33 -8.68
CA ALA A 123 17.49 -1.90 -8.98
C ALA A 123 18.16 -1.59 -10.31
N ASP A 124 19.34 -2.15 -10.58
CA ASP A 124 20.06 -2.09 -11.86
C ASP A 124 19.28 -2.86 -12.94
N ALA A 125 18.25 -2.21 -13.49
CA ALA A 125 17.22 -2.84 -14.30
C ALA A 125 17.66 -3.02 -15.75
N ASP A 126 18.53 -2.13 -16.23
CA ASP A 126 19.15 -2.24 -17.55
C ASP A 126 20.48 -3.02 -17.56
N GLY A 127 21.07 -3.27 -16.39
CA GLY A 127 22.24 -4.11 -16.21
C GLY A 127 23.55 -3.42 -16.57
N ASP A 128 23.60 -2.09 -16.56
CA ASP A 128 24.80 -1.31 -16.86
C ASP A 128 25.81 -1.25 -15.68
N GLY A 129 25.43 -1.80 -14.52
CA GLY A 129 26.24 -1.81 -13.30
C GLY A 129 26.11 -0.55 -12.45
N ARG A 130 25.12 0.30 -12.72
CA ARG A 130 24.79 1.52 -11.96
C ARG A 130 23.27 1.60 -11.78
N ALA A 131 22.80 1.48 -10.55
CA ALA A 131 21.41 1.80 -10.22
C ALA A 131 21.21 3.31 -10.11
N ASP A 132 20.62 3.93 -11.14
CA ASP A 132 20.36 5.37 -11.15
C ASP A 132 19.12 5.80 -10.34
N ALA A 133 18.89 7.10 -10.19
CA ALA A 133 17.75 7.60 -9.41
C ALA A 133 16.37 7.14 -9.93
N ALA A 134 16.21 6.93 -11.25
CA ALA A 134 14.96 6.47 -11.84
C ALA A 134 14.76 4.97 -11.56
N GLU A 135 15.82 4.19 -11.69
CA GLU A 135 15.89 2.76 -11.40
C GLU A 135 15.67 2.44 -9.92
N LEU A 136 16.38 3.13 -9.02
CA LEU A 136 16.17 3.05 -7.57
C LEU A 136 14.70 3.33 -7.21
N ARG A 137 14.11 4.37 -7.82
CA ARG A 137 12.71 4.70 -7.63
C ARG A 137 11.78 3.60 -8.15
N GLN A 138 12.06 3.05 -9.33
CA GLN A 138 11.27 1.97 -9.92
C GLN A 138 11.30 0.71 -9.06
N ALA A 139 12.47 0.29 -8.60
CA ALA A 139 12.63 -0.85 -7.71
C ALA A 139 11.86 -0.64 -6.40
N ALA A 140 11.97 0.54 -5.79
CA ALA A 140 11.22 0.88 -4.59
C ALA A 140 9.70 0.85 -4.82
N ASP A 141 9.21 1.36 -5.95
CA ASP A 141 7.80 1.32 -6.33
C ASP A 141 7.30 -0.12 -6.49
N LEU A 142 8.11 -1.01 -7.09
CA LEU A 142 7.77 -2.44 -7.21
C LEU A 142 7.65 -3.12 -5.84
N VAL A 143 8.60 -2.87 -4.93
CA VAL A 143 8.54 -3.40 -3.56
C VAL A 143 7.29 -2.90 -2.83
N ALA A 144 6.94 -1.62 -2.98
CA ALA A 144 5.74 -1.05 -2.38
C ALA A 144 4.44 -1.65 -2.95
N LEU A 145 4.40 -1.94 -4.25
CA LEU A 145 3.26 -2.59 -4.90
C LEU A 145 3.14 -4.07 -4.52
N ASP A 146 4.25 -4.78 -4.29
CA ASP A 146 4.22 -6.16 -3.81
C ASP A 146 3.74 -6.22 -2.35
N ARG A 147 4.26 -5.32 -1.49
CA ARG A 147 3.89 -5.24 -0.07
C ARG A 147 2.43 -4.88 0.15
N LEU A 148 1.91 -3.90 -0.60
CA LEU A 148 0.51 -3.49 -0.59
C LEU A 148 -0.06 -3.47 -2.00
N THR A 149 -0.51 -4.65 -2.42
CA THR A 149 -1.06 -4.89 -3.76
C THR A 149 -2.29 -4.02 -4.04
N PRO A 150 -2.56 -3.69 -5.31
CA PRO A 150 -3.79 -3.00 -5.70
C PRO A 150 -5.06 -3.69 -5.17
N ARG A 151 -5.11 -5.03 -5.27
CA ARG A 151 -6.23 -5.83 -4.76
C ARG A 151 -6.39 -5.75 -3.23
N ALA A 152 -5.28 -5.71 -2.49
CA ALA A 152 -5.33 -5.52 -1.05
C ALA A 152 -5.85 -4.12 -0.69
N ALA A 153 -5.44 -3.09 -1.44
CA ALA A 153 -5.93 -1.72 -1.28
C ALA A 153 -7.43 -1.61 -1.58
N GLU A 154 -7.93 -2.24 -2.65
CA GLU A 154 -9.36 -2.36 -2.94
C GLU A 154 -10.12 -3.06 -1.81
N GLY A 155 -9.52 -4.10 -1.22
CA GLY A 155 -10.08 -4.81 -0.08
C GLY A 155 -10.19 -3.97 1.21
N LEU A 156 -9.47 -2.84 1.30
CA LEU A 156 -9.65 -1.85 2.37
C LEU A 156 -10.83 -0.93 2.07
N GLN A 157 -11.01 -0.52 0.81
CA GLN A 157 -12.14 0.31 0.39
C GLN A 157 -13.49 -0.37 0.58
N ALA A 158 -13.52 -1.72 0.61
CA ALA A 158 -14.72 -2.51 0.88
C ALA A 158 -15.39 -2.21 2.23
N VAL A 159 -14.70 -1.57 3.17
CA VAL A 159 -15.30 -1.13 4.43
C VAL A 159 -16.41 -0.08 4.22
N LEU A 160 -16.33 0.70 3.14
CA LEU A 160 -17.28 1.77 2.81
C LEU A 160 -18.70 1.29 2.53
N VAL A 161 -18.92 -0.02 2.34
CA VAL A 161 -20.29 -0.59 2.23
C VAL A 161 -21.08 -0.49 3.54
N PHE A 162 -20.39 -0.26 4.65
CA PHE A 162 -20.99 -0.18 5.98
C PHE A 162 -21.42 1.24 6.35
N ASP A 163 -21.21 2.23 5.48
CA ASP A 163 -21.80 3.57 5.59
C ASP A 163 -23.32 3.43 5.46
N ALA A 164 -24.01 3.48 6.61
CA ALA A 164 -25.42 3.12 6.69
C ALA A 164 -26.33 4.35 6.58
N ASP A 165 -25.83 5.51 7.02
CA ASP A 165 -26.55 6.77 6.94
C ASP A 165 -26.23 7.59 5.67
N GLY A 166 -25.22 7.17 4.90
CA GLY A 166 -24.85 7.74 3.61
C GLY A 166 -24.09 9.05 3.74
N ASP A 167 -23.41 9.30 4.86
CA ASP A 167 -22.64 10.52 5.09
C ASP A 167 -21.26 10.54 4.40
N GLY A 168 -20.87 9.43 3.76
CA GLY A 168 -19.62 9.27 3.04
C GLY A 168 -18.44 8.86 3.92
N ALA A 169 -18.69 8.59 5.20
CA ALA A 169 -17.74 8.06 6.16
C ALA A 169 -18.29 6.77 6.80
N VAL A 170 -17.39 5.93 7.31
CA VAL A 170 -17.76 4.78 8.13
C VAL A 170 -17.33 5.03 9.55
N SER A 171 -18.31 5.22 10.42
CA SER A 171 -18.11 5.35 11.85
C SER A 171 -17.87 3.98 12.50
N LEU A 172 -17.31 3.96 13.71
CA LEU A 172 -17.11 2.71 14.47
C LEU A 172 -18.44 1.98 14.80
N PRO A 173 -19.53 2.68 15.17
CA PRO A 173 -20.83 2.04 15.35
C PRO A 173 -21.33 1.34 14.09
N GLU A 174 -21.25 2.00 12.93
CA GLU A 174 -21.68 1.46 11.64
C GLU A 174 -20.87 0.24 11.22
N LEU A 175 -19.54 0.32 11.30
CA LEU A 175 -18.65 -0.81 11.07
C LEU A 175 -19.05 -2.03 11.91
N ARG A 176 -19.28 -1.84 13.21
CA ARG A 176 -19.65 -2.93 14.13
C ARG A 176 -21.02 -3.50 13.79
N ALA A 177 -22.01 -2.65 13.55
CA ALA A 177 -23.36 -3.06 13.21
C ALA A 177 -23.40 -3.82 11.88
N GLY A 178 -22.72 -3.31 10.86
CA GLY A 178 -22.65 -3.92 9.53
C GLY A 178 -21.97 -5.29 9.55
N VAL A 179 -20.84 -5.41 10.26
CA VAL A 179 -20.14 -6.69 10.41
C VAL A 179 -20.98 -7.70 11.21
N ALA A 180 -21.62 -7.27 12.30
CA ALA A 180 -22.49 -8.15 13.09
C ALA A 180 -23.70 -8.64 12.27
N ALA A 181 -24.33 -7.76 11.49
CA ALA A 181 -25.44 -8.10 10.61
C ALA A 181 -25.02 -9.10 9.52
N LEU A 182 -23.80 -8.98 8.98
CA LEU A 182 -23.27 -9.92 7.99
C LEU A 182 -22.97 -11.31 8.62
N ALA A 183 -22.36 -11.32 9.80
CA ALA A 183 -22.00 -12.55 10.51
C ALA A 183 -23.23 -13.31 11.05
N GLY A 184 -24.28 -12.59 11.48
CA GLY A 184 -25.53 -13.20 11.96
C GLY A 184 -26.45 -13.76 10.86
N LYS A 185 -26.13 -13.51 9.58
CA LYS A 185 -26.89 -14.03 8.41
C LYS A 185 -26.31 -15.35 7.86
N SER A 186 -25.29 -15.92 8.50
CA SER A 186 -24.60 -17.16 8.08
C SER A 186 -25.06 -18.39 8.84
#